data_AF-A0A0F9GM68-F1
#
_entry.id   AF-A0A0F9GM68-F1
#
_cell.length_a   1.000
_cell.length_b   1.000
_cell.length_c   1.000
_cell.angle_alpha   90.00
_cell.angle_beta   90.00
_cell.angle_gamma   90.00
#
_symmetry.space_group_name_H-M   'P 1'
#
loop_
_entity.id
_entity.type
_entity.pdbx_description
1 polymer ?
#
loop_
_entity_poly.entity_id
_entity_poly.type
_entity_poly.pdbx_seq_one_letter_code
_entity_poly.pdbx_strand_id
1 'polypeptide(L)'
;MSTKAFEVKEIKANPFRDLHLYPLDDEKIIVLRESIRTTGFWDNVVARINAKGNPELAYGHHRLKAVEQECGADYIVNLIIRDLSDTQMLQMMARENMEDWGTSFLVVLDTIRVTVKAFAEGRVKFDPVPEGTNKKFIRAAPSFLVGAGGIPRASYIAQTLGAFLGWTEKDGKSTERLRHGLNALELEERDCLSATNFDSLGKDQGYQLTTQTKKTYDRYAAKAKNADKEAVKAQKSGDPRLAASQTKLAANTRAQGVRAAQKVADTISDEIEHHTLDKSISARAAELDKPRNDAPPPDINRVIRDLARGINKFLAEGDKKLENFQALSGFFGDADFIDVEGLHVSLLDLSSRAHELAELINIKEHEGYGGTEADHSRGSERRGLVVVQ
;
A
#
# COMPACT_ATOMS: atom_id res chain seq x y z
N MET A 1 -26.95 -34.71 14.87
CA MET A 1 -26.17 -34.83 13.63
C MET A 1 -26.67 -36.05 12.89
N SER A 2 -26.95 -35.94 11.60
CA SER A 2 -27.34 -37.08 10.77
C SER A 2 -26.34 -37.23 9.64
N THR A 3 -25.92 -38.45 9.37
CA THR A 3 -25.15 -38.77 8.17
C THR A 3 -26.12 -39.02 7.02
N LYS A 4 -25.86 -38.45 5.83
CA LYS A 4 -26.65 -38.69 4.61
C LYS A 4 -25.73 -38.91 3.42
N ALA A 5 -26.13 -39.84 2.55
CA ALA A 5 -25.43 -40.17 1.32
C ALA A 5 -25.87 -39.24 0.18
N PHE A 6 -24.90 -38.77 -0.62
CA PHE A 6 -25.13 -37.94 -1.81
C PHE A 6 -24.15 -38.34 -2.90
N GLU A 7 -24.56 -38.20 -4.17
CA GLU A 7 -23.63 -38.28 -5.28
C GLU A 7 -22.74 -37.03 -5.30
N VAL A 8 -21.46 -37.18 -5.63
CA VAL A 8 -20.49 -36.09 -5.62
C VAL A 8 -20.96 -34.88 -6.44
N LYS A 9 -21.59 -35.10 -7.60
CA LYS A 9 -22.11 -34.03 -8.47
C LYS A 9 -23.25 -33.19 -7.86
N GLU A 10 -23.97 -33.73 -6.88
CA GLU A 10 -25.07 -33.04 -6.20
C GLU A 10 -24.55 -32.05 -5.16
N ILE A 11 -23.32 -32.27 -4.68
CA ILE A 11 -22.71 -31.51 -3.60
C ILE A 11 -22.19 -30.17 -4.12
N LYS A 12 -22.68 -29.09 -3.50
CA LYS A 12 -22.27 -27.72 -3.81
C LYS A 12 -21.15 -27.27 -2.89
N ALA A 13 -20.28 -26.43 -3.44
CA ALA A 13 -19.29 -25.72 -2.65
C ALA A 13 -19.97 -24.84 -1.58
N ASN A 14 -19.23 -24.53 -0.52
CA ASN A 14 -19.58 -23.47 0.41
C ASN A 14 -19.97 -22.18 -0.37
N PRO A 15 -21.14 -21.57 -0.13
CA PRO A 15 -21.59 -20.38 -0.86
C PRO A 15 -20.70 -19.14 -0.65
N PHE A 16 -19.76 -19.20 0.30
CA PHE A 16 -18.76 -18.16 0.54
C PHE A 16 -17.39 -18.47 -0.05
N ARG A 17 -17.24 -19.55 -0.82
CA ARG A 17 -15.97 -19.90 -1.47
C ARG A 17 -16.00 -19.43 -2.91
N ASP A 18 -15.07 -18.56 -3.30
CA ASP A 18 -14.87 -18.16 -4.69
C ASP A 18 -13.79 -19.02 -5.35
N LEU A 19 -14.19 -20.12 -5.98
CA LEU A 19 -13.27 -21.04 -6.67
C LEU A 19 -12.71 -20.47 -7.99
N HIS A 20 -13.26 -19.37 -8.50
CA HIS A 20 -12.74 -18.73 -9.71
C HIS A 20 -11.54 -17.84 -9.37
N LEU A 21 -11.67 -16.98 -8.35
CA LEU A 21 -10.56 -16.12 -7.91
C LEU A 21 -9.51 -16.88 -7.12
N TYR A 22 -9.91 -17.98 -6.48
CA TYR A 22 -9.05 -18.74 -5.59
C TYR A 22 -9.24 -20.23 -5.87
N PRO A 23 -8.58 -20.76 -6.91
CA PRO A 23 -8.73 -22.15 -7.31
C PRO A 23 -8.30 -23.11 -6.19
N LEU A 24 -8.69 -24.38 -6.36
CA LEU A 24 -8.16 -25.44 -5.51
C LEU A 24 -6.69 -25.69 -5.85
N ASP A 25 -5.98 -26.25 -4.88
CA ASP A 25 -4.57 -26.57 -4.99
C ASP A 25 -4.46 -27.97 -5.61
N ASP A 26 -3.94 -28.02 -6.83
CA ASP A 26 -3.83 -29.25 -7.61
C ASP A 26 -2.85 -30.24 -6.97
N GLU A 27 -1.76 -29.79 -6.34
CA GLU A 27 -0.83 -30.66 -5.62
C GLU A 27 -1.52 -31.30 -4.42
N LYS A 28 -2.28 -30.50 -3.65
CA LYS A 28 -3.10 -31.02 -2.54
C LYS A 28 -4.13 -32.03 -3.02
N ILE A 29 -4.76 -31.79 -4.18
CA ILE A 29 -5.70 -32.74 -4.79
C ILE A 29 -4.97 -34.04 -5.17
N ILE A 30 -3.81 -33.98 -5.81
CA ILE A 30 -3.02 -35.17 -6.19
C ILE A 30 -2.68 -36.02 -4.96
N VAL A 31 -2.20 -35.40 -3.88
CA VAL A 31 -1.89 -36.10 -2.63
C VAL A 31 -3.15 -36.75 -2.02
N LEU A 32 -4.27 -36.04 -2.02
CA LEU A 32 -5.54 -36.56 -1.49
C LEU A 32 -6.06 -37.74 -2.33
N ARG A 33 -5.91 -37.69 -3.66
CA ARG A 33 -6.30 -38.78 -4.55
C ARG A 33 -5.52 -40.05 -4.27
N GLU A 34 -4.21 -39.95 -4.06
CA GLU A 34 -3.40 -41.10 -3.66
C GLU A 34 -3.88 -41.68 -2.33
N SER A 35 -4.12 -40.83 -1.32
CA SER A 35 -4.66 -41.28 -0.03
C SER A 35 -6.02 -42.00 -0.17
N ILE A 36 -6.91 -41.49 -1.02
CA ILE A 36 -8.22 -42.09 -1.29
C ILE A 36 -8.05 -43.44 -2.00
N ARG A 37 -7.14 -43.55 -2.96
CA ARG A 37 -6.82 -44.81 -3.65
C ARG A 37 -6.29 -45.87 -2.69
N THR A 38 -5.42 -45.48 -1.75
CA THR A 38 -4.79 -46.42 -0.81
C THR A 38 -5.71 -46.82 0.34
N THR A 39 -6.48 -45.88 0.89
CA THR A 39 -7.20 -46.08 2.17
C THR A 39 -8.71 -45.92 2.08
N GLY A 40 -9.24 -45.59 0.91
CA GLY A 40 -10.63 -45.19 0.73
C GLY A 40 -10.90 -43.74 1.16
N PHE A 41 -12.11 -43.27 0.92
CA PHE A 41 -12.56 -41.96 1.37
C PHE A 41 -12.97 -41.99 2.84
N TRP A 42 -12.49 -41.00 3.62
CA TRP A 42 -12.83 -40.88 5.04
C TRP A 42 -14.01 -39.91 5.19
N ASP A 43 -15.16 -40.43 5.63
CA ASP A 43 -16.45 -39.74 5.73
C ASP A 43 -16.52 -38.69 6.87
N ASN A 44 -15.71 -37.63 6.80
CA ASN A 44 -15.62 -36.58 7.83
C ASN A 44 -15.89 -35.16 7.30
N VAL A 45 -16.64 -35.05 6.20
CA VAL A 45 -16.98 -33.75 5.60
C VAL A 45 -18.35 -33.28 6.11
N VAL A 46 -18.40 -32.04 6.59
CA VAL A 46 -19.61 -31.41 7.12
C VAL A 46 -20.29 -30.57 6.05
N ALA A 47 -21.61 -30.66 5.98
CA ALA A 47 -22.44 -29.88 5.07
C ALA A 47 -23.75 -29.43 5.74
N ARG A 48 -24.43 -28.47 5.10
CA ARG A 48 -25.84 -28.13 5.39
C ARG A 48 -26.71 -28.43 4.19
N ILE A 49 -28.02 -28.56 4.42
CA ILE A 49 -29.01 -28.58 3.33
C ILE A 49 -29.50 -27.15 3.15
N ASN A 50 -29.36 -26.60 1.95
CA ASN A 50 -29.84 -25.25 1.66
C ASN A 50 -31.36 -25.21 1.44
N ALA A 51 -31.92 -24.01 1.26
CA ALA A 51 -33.36 -23.83 1.06
C ALA A 51 -33.92 -24.56 -0.17
N LYS A 52 -33.07 -24.97 -1.13
CA LYS A 52 -33.44 -25.72 -2.33
C LYS A 52 -33.29 -27.25 -2.16
N GLY A 53 -32.92 -27.72 -0.97
CA GLY A 53 -32.71 -29.14 -0.70
C GLY A 53 -31.33 -29.67 -1.11
N ASN A 54 -30.42 -28.82 -1.61
CA ASN A 54 -29.09 -29.25 -2.05
C ASN A 54 -28.08 -29.21 -0.89
N PRO A 55 -27.15 -30.18 -0.81
CA PRO A 55 -26.07 -30.14 0.16
C PRO A 55 -25.00 -29.09 -0.21
N GLU A 56 -24.64 -28.23 0.73
CA GLU A 56 -23.56 -27.25 0.64
C GLU A 56 -22.46 -27.59 1.65
N LEU A 57 -21.22 -27.78 1.17
CA LEU A 57 -20.08 -28.07 2.04
C LEU A 57 -19.76 -26.89 2.96
N ALA A 58 -19.47 -27.18 4.23
CA ALA A 58 -18.87 -26.19 5.13
C ALA A 58 -17.37 -26.03 4.85
N TYR A 59 -16.65 -27.13 4.62
CA TYR A 59 -15.22 -27.19 4.30
C TYR A 59 -14.91 -28.48 3.52
N GLY A 60 -13.65 -28.69 3.12
CA GLY A 60 -13.20 -29.94 2.49
C GLY A 60 -13.35 -30.00 0.97
N HIS A 61 -13.35 -28.84 0.31
CA HIS A 61 -13.51 -28.73 -1.16
C HIS A 61 -12.43 -29.49 -1.93
N HIS A 62 -11.16 -29.43 -1.51
CA HIS A 62 -10.08 -30.23 -2.13
C HIS A 62 -10.34 -31.73 -2.01
N ARG A 63 -10.90 -32.18 -0.87
CA ARG A 63 -11.19 -33.59 -0.65
C ARG A 63 -12.33 -34.06 -1.54
N LEU A 64 -13.41 -33.28 -1.65
CA LEU A 64 -14.50 -33.59 -2.58
C LEU A 64 -14.00 -33.62 -4.03
N LYS A 65 -13.15 -32.67 -4.42
CA LYS A 65 -12.57 -32.64 -5.77
C LYS A 65 -11.67 -33.86 -6.05
N ALA A 66 -10.90 -34.28 -5.06
CA ALA A 66 -10.09 -35.49 -5.15
C ALA A 66 -10.96 -36.75 -5.32
N VAL A 67 -12.07 -36.88 -4.58
CA VAL A 67 -13.03 -37.98 -4.78
C VAL A 67 -13.64 -37.93 -6.17
N GLU A 68 -14.07 -36.75 -6.64
CA GLU A 68 -14.62 -36.59 -7.99
C GLU A 68 -13.64 -37.08 -9.06
N GLN A 69 -12.37 -36.71 -8.96
CA GLN A 69 -11.32 -37.08 -9.91
C GLN A 69 -10.90 -38.56 -9.81
N GLU A 70 -10.94 -39.15 -8.62
CA GLU A 70 -10.47 -40.53 -8.40
C GLU A 70 -11.58 -41.58 -8.60
N CYS A 71 -12.79 -41.28 -8.15
CA CYS A 71 -13.91 -42.22 -8.11
C CYS A 71 -15.05 -41.87 -9.08
N GLY A 72 -15.06 -40.64 -9.63
CA GLY A 72 -16.09 -40.15 -10.54
C GLY A 72 -17.19 -39.34 -9.86
N ALA A 73 -17.94 -38.60 -10.67
CA ALA A 73 -18.96 -37.65 -10.20
C ALA A 73 -20.24 -38.31 -9.64
N ASP A 74 -20.50 -39.57 -10.03
CA ASP A 74 -21.63 -40.38 -9.54
C ASP A 74 -21.28 -41.17 -8.26
N TYR A 75 -20.04 -41.07 -7.79
CA TYR A 75 -19.62 -41.73 -6.56
C TYR A 75 -20.42 -41.20 -5.37
N ILE A 76 -20.82 -42.10 -4.47
CA ILE A 76 -21.64 -41.77 -3.31
C ILE A 76 -20.72 -41.54 -2.11
N VAL A 77 -20.86 -40.38 -1.47
CA VAL A 77 -20.15 -40.04 -0.23
C VAL A 77 -21.12 -39.77 0.90
N ASN A 78 -20.71 -40.07 2.13
CA ASN A 78 -21.49 -39.73 3.31
C ASN A 78 -21.09 -38.36 3.85
N LEU A 79 -22.06 -37.46 3.99
CA LEU A 79 -21.87 -36.14 4.58
C LEU A 79 -22.47 -36.08 5.99
N ILE A 80 -21.76 -35.41 6.89
CA ILE A 80 -22.27 -35.06 8.22
C ILE A 80 -23.16 -33.82 8.05
N ILE A 81 -24.48 -34.02 8.04
CA ILE A 81 -25.44 -32.94 7.88
C ILE A 81 -25.71 -32.25 9.22
N ARG A 82 -25.56 -30.93 9.21
CA ARG A 82 -25.87 -30.02 10.32
C ARG A 82 -26.75 -28.87 9.83
N ASP A 83 -27.58 -28.37 10.74
CA ASP A 83 -28.26 -27.09 10.53
C ASP A 83 -27.25 -25.97 10.80
N LEU A 84 -26.74 -25.37 9.73
CA LEU A 84 -25.68 -24.35 9.79
C LEU A 84 -26.18 -23.04 9.19
N SER A 85 -26.15 -22.00 10.02
CA SER A 85 -26.30 -20.61 9.57
C SER A 85 -25.16 -20.19 8.64
N ASP A 86 -25.37 -19.13 7.89
CA ASP A 86 -24.35 -18.48 7.07
C ASP A 86 -23.10 -18.12 7.89
N THR A 87 -23.28 -17.60 9.11
CA THR A 87 -22.20 -17.34 10.06
C THR A 87 -21.38 -18.60 10.35
N GLN A 88 -22.03 -19.72 10.66
CA GLN A 88 -21.34 -20.97 11.00
C GLN A 88 -20.63 -21.56 9.78
N MET A 89 -21.25 -21.53 8.59
CA MET A 89 -20.62 -21.97 7.36
C MET A 89 -19.32 -21.23 7.08
N LEU A 90 -19.33 -19.90 7.26
CA LEU A 90 -18.15 -19.07 7.03
C LEU A 90 -17.08 -19.30 8.10
N GLN A 91 -17.45 -19.36 9.38
CA GLN A 91 -16.51 -19.63 10.47
C GLN A 91 -15.84 -21.00 10.35
N MET A 92 -16.59 -22.03 9.92
CA MET A 92 -16.03 -23.35 9.70
C MET A 92 -15.04 -23.35 8.53
N MET A 93 -15.37 -22.68 7.43
CA MET A 93 -14.44 -22.50 6.30
C MET A 93 -13.17 -21.74 6.72
N ALA A 94 -13.30 -20.66 7.47
CA ALA A 94 -12.17 -19.85 7.90
C ALA A 94 -11.23 -20.57 8.88
N ARG A 95 -11.78 -21.43 9.75
CA ARG A 95 -11.01 -22.19 10.75
C ARG A 95 -10.30 -23.40 10.16
N GLU A 96 -10.90 -24.07 9.18
CA GLU A 96 -10.22 -25.15 8.46
C GLU A 96 -8.97 -24.62 7.73
N ASN A 97 -9.08 -23.44 7.10
CA ASN A 97 -7.94 -22.73 6.51
C ASN A 97 -6.92 -22.18 7.53
N MET A 98 -7.17 -22.30 8.84
CA MET A 98 -6.24 -21.83 9.87
C MET A 98 -5.25 -22.91 10.31
N GLU A 99 -5.66 -24.18 10.28
CA GLU A 99 -4.92 -25.31 10.84
C GLU A 99 -3.83 -25.85 9.88
N ASP A 100 -3.91 -25.52 8.59
CA ASP A 100 -2.91 -25.95 7.60
C ASP A 100 -1.64 -25.07 7.66
N TRP A 101 -0.52 -25.67 8.04
CA TRP A 101 0.80 -25.01 8.06
C TRP A 101 1.27 -24.49 6.68
N GLY A 102 0.62 -24.93 5.59
CA GLY A 102 0.90 -24.54 4.21
C GLY A 102 -0.16 -23.65 3.55
N THR A 103 -1.08 -23.02 4.30
CA THR A 103 -2.10 -22.16 3.68
C THR A 103 -1.48 -21.04 2.84
N SER A 104 -1.75 -21.04 1.53
CA SER A 104 -1.38 -19.95 0.61
C SER A 104 -1.94 -18.62 1.10
N PHE A 105 -1.21 -17.53 0.87
CA PHE A 105 -1.69 -16.19 1.22
C PHE A 105 -2.99 -15.83 0.50
N LEU A 106 -3.22 -16.37 -0.69
CA LEU A 106 -4.47 -16.23 -1.44
C LEU A 106 -5.71 -16.69 -0.67
N VAL A 107 -5.61 -17.82 0.04
CA VAL A 107 -6.73 -18.34 0.86
C VAL A 107 -7.06 -17.40 2.01
N VAL A 108 -6.05 -16.70 2.55
CA VAL A 108 -6.25 -15.65 3.56
C VAL A 108 -7.03 -14.48 2.96
N LEU A 109 -6.64 -14.04 1.76
CA LEU A 109 -7.32 -12.94 1.05
C LEU A 109 -8.77 -13.28 0.73
N ASP A 110 -9.04 -14.50 0.23
CA ASP A 110 -10.39 -14.98 -0.05
C ASP A 110 -11.25 -14.92 1.20
N THR A 111 -10.79 -15.56 2.28
CA THR A 111 -11.52 -15.67 3.53
C THR A 111 -11.88 -14.28 4.05
N ILE A 112 -10.95 -13.33 4.04
CA ILE A 112 -11.24 -11.95 4.48
C ILE A 112 -12.25 -11.29 3.55
N ARG A 113 -12.07 -11.39 2.23
CA ARG A 113 -12.92 -10.73 1.24
C ARG A 113 -14.36 -11.20 1.30
N VAL A 114 -14.58 -12.51 1.30
CA VAL A 114 -15.92 -13.11 1.32
C VAL A 114 -16.63 -12.85 2.64
N THR A 115 -15.87 -12.77 3.75
CA THR A 115 -16.42 -12.40 5.06
C THR A 115 -16.89 -10.96 5.11
N VAL A 116 -16.06 -10.03 4.64
CA VAL A 116 -16.41 -8.60 4.61
C VAL A 116 -17.57 -8.34 3.64
N LYS A 117 -17.60 -9.04 2.50
CA LYS A 117 -18.73 -8.99 1.55
C LYS A 117 -20.02 -9.52 2.18
N ALA A 118 -19.99 -10.69 2.82
CA ALA A 118 -21.16 -11.25 3.51
C ALA A 118 -21.66 -10.33 4.63
N PHE A 119 -20.76 -9.63 5.32
CA PHE A 119 -21.12 -8.63 6.32
C PHE A 119 -21.80 -7.40 5.71
N ALA A 120 -21.27 -6.89 4.58
CA ALA A 120 -21.90 -5.80 3.83
C ALA A 120 -23.32 -6.17 3.34
N GLU A 121 -23.52 -7.42 2.94
CA GLU A 121 -24.81 -7.97 2.50
C GLU A 121 -25.77 -8.29 3.66
N GLY A 122 -25.33 -8.15 4.92
CA GLY A 122 -26.14 -8.47 6.10
C GLY A 122 -26.36 -9.97 6.35
N ARG A 123 -25.62 -10.84 5.65
CA ARG A 123 -25.71 -12.31 5.79
C ARG A 123 -25.01 -12.81 7.06
N VAL A 124 -24.01 -12.07 7.53
CA VAL A 124 -23.33 -12.29 8.81
C VAL A 124 -23.29 -11.00 9.61
N LYS A 125 -23.01 -11.10 10.91
CA LYS A 125 -22.90 -9.95 11.81
C LYS A 125 -21.57 -10.02 12.57
N PHE A 126 -20.89 -8.87 12.64
CA PHE A 126 -19.77 -8.68 13.53
C PHE A 126 -20.24 -7.97 14.81
N ASP A 127 -19.41 -8.04 15.84
CA ASP A 127 -19.55 -7.16 16.99
C ASP A 127 -19.42 -5.69 16.55
N PRO A 128 -20.16 -4.77 17.20
CA PRO A 128 -20.08 -3.36 16.88
C PRO A 128 -18.66 -2.83 17.14
N VAL A 129 -18.24 -1.87 16.31
CA VAL A 129 -16.98 -1.16 16.53
C VAL A 129 -17.06 -0.41 17.87
N PRO A 130 -16.12 -0.60 18.82
CA PRO A 130 -16.17 0.05 20.12
C PRO A 130 -16.22 1.57 20.01
N GLU A 131 -16.98 2.22 20.89
CA GLU A 131 -17.03 3.68 20.98
C GLU A 131 -15.63 4.25 21.26
N GLY A 132 -15.31 5.40 20.66
CA GLY A 132 -13.99 6.03 20.79
C GLY A 132 -12.88 5.39 19.95
N THR A 133 -13.17 4.34 19.16
CA THR A 133 -12.21 3.77 18.21
C THR A 133 -11.68 4.86 17.27
N ASN A 134 -10.35 4.94 17.13
CA ASN A 134 -9.72 5.92 16.24
C ASN A 134 -10.15 5.66 14.79
N LYS A 135 -10.71 6.70 14.13
CA LYS A 135 -11.23 6.64 12.76
C LYS A 135 -10.24 6.09 11.73
N LYS A 136 -8.92 6.19 11.99
CA LYS A 136 -7.87 5.64 11.11
C LYS A 136 -7.83 4.10 11.06
N PHE A 137 -8.55 3.42 11.95
CA PHE A 137 -8.63 1.96 11.99
C PHE A 137 -9.97 1.42 11.45
N ILE A 138 -10.96 2.30 11.30
CA ILE A 138 -12.33 1.96 10.89
C ILE A 138 -12.37 1.81 9.37
N ARG A 139 -12.98 0.71 8.93
CA ARG A 139 -13.29 0.39 7.53
C ARG A 139 -14.80 0.30 7.33
N ALA A 140 -15.23 0.44 6.09
CA ALA A 140 -16.62 0.42 5.68
C ALA A 140 -16.84 -0.71 4.67
N ALA A 141 -17.49 -1.81 5.08
CA ALA A 141 -17.73 -2.93 4.18
C ALA A 141 -18.62 -2.50 3.00
N PRO A 142 -18.37 -3.01 1.77
CA PRO A 142 -17.43 -4.07 1.43
C PRO A 142 -15.97 -3.60 1.24
N SER A 143 -15.67 -2.32 1.43
CA SER A 143 -14.34 -1.76 1.19
C SER A 143 -13.33 -2.06 2.31
N PHE A 144 -12.07 -2.17 1.92
CA PHE A 144 -10.92 -2.36 2.82
C PHE A 144 -10.18 -1.06 3.16
N LEU A 145 -10.55 0.07 2.54
CA LEU A 145 -9.97 1.38 2.81
C LEU A 145 -10.25 1.85 4.24
N VAL A 146 -9.19 2.26 4.95
CA VAL A 146 -9.30 2.88 6.27
C VAL A 146 -9.68 4.36 6.18
N GLY A 147 -10.53 4.81 7.11
CA GLY A 147 -10.83 6.22 7.28
C GLY A 147 -11.67 6.85 6.15
N ALA A 148 -12.30 6.05 5.29
CA ALA A 148 -13.36 6.52 4.41
C ALA A 148 -14.48 7.10 5.29
N GLY A 149 -14.73 8.40 5.19
CA GLY A 149 -15.53 9.16 6.16
C GLY A 149 -16.96 8.63 6.39
N GLY A 150 -17.44 8.78 7.63
CA GLY A 150 -18.73 8.29 8.09
C GLY A 150 -18.62 7.00 8.90
N ILE A 151 -19.58 6.72 9.78
CA ILE A 151 -19.78 5.37 10.34
C ILE A 151 -20.92 4.76 9.52
N PRO A 152 -20.64 4.10 8.38
CA PRO A 152 -21.68 3.35 7.68
C PRO A 152 -22.20 2.21 8.55
N ARG A 153 -23.44 1.76 8.27
CA ARG A 153 -24.09 0.66 9.01
C ARG A 153 -23.26 -0.64 9.07
N ALA A 154 -22.36 -0.85 8.12
CA ALA A 154 -21.44 -2.00 8.06
C ALA A 154 -19.98 -1.58 8.34
N SER A 155 -19.75 -0.84 9.42
CA SER A 155 -18.41 -0.48 9.87
C SER A 155 -17.73 -1.64 10.59
N TYR A 156 -16.42 -1.83 10.37
CA TYR A 156 -15.65 -2.87 11.04
C TYR A 156 -14.20 -2.44 11.30
N ILE A 157 -13.53 -3.16 12.19
CA ILE A 157 -12.09 -3.06 12.45
C ILE A 157 -11.46 -4.45 12.37
N ALA A 158 -10.13 -4.51 12.28
CA ALA A 158 -9.41 -5.79 12.25
C ALA A 158 -9.75 -6.66 13.48
N GLN A 159 -10.00 -6.05 14.64
CA GLN A 159 -10.35 -6.77 15.86
C GLN A 159 -11.73 -7.44 15.80
N THR A 160 -12.78 -6.74 15.34
CA THR A 160 -14.14 -7.33 15.27
C THR A 160 -14.23 -8.42 14.20
N LEU A 161 -13.55 -8.23 13.07
CA LEU A 161 -13.40 -9.27 12.05
C LEU A 161 -12.58 -10.46 12.57
N GLY A 162 -11.48 -10.21 13.29
CA GLY A 162 -10.66 -11.26 13.88
C GLY A 162 -11.43 -12.09 14.88
N ALA A 163 -12.19 -11.46 15.77
CA ALA A 163 -13.05 -12.15 16.73
C ALA A 163 -14.09 -13.03 16.00
N PHE A 164 -14.72 -12.52 14.95
CA PHE A 164 -15.65 -13.28 14.13
C PHE A 164 -15.03 -14.53 13.51
N LEU A 165 -13.82 -14.40 12.94
CA LEU A 165 -13.10 -15.51 12.29
C LEU A 165 -12.42 -16.47 13.29
N GLY A 166 -12.25 -16.06 14.54
CA GLY A 166 -11.36 -16.73 15.50
C GLY A 166 -9.87 -16.51 15.20
N TRP A 167 -9.53 -15.44 14.47
CA TRP A 167 -8.18 -15.06 14.08
C TRP A 167 -7.61 -13.98 15.00
N THR A 168 -7.71 -14.23 16.31
CA THR A 168 -7.21 -13.35 17.38
C THR A 168 -6.05 -13.99 18.13
N GLU A 169 -5.11 -13.16 18.57
CA GLU A 169 -4.06 -13.52 19.52
C GLU A 169 -4.65 -13.69 20.93
N LYS A 170 -3.85 -14.23 21.86
CA LYS A 170 -4.29 -14.48 23.26
C LYS A 170 -4.74 -13.21 23.99
N ASP A 171 -4.21 -12.05 23.61
CA ASP A 171 -4.56 -10.74 24.16
C ASP A 171 -5.75 -10.08 23.47
N GLY A 172 -6.42 -10.79 22.55
CA GLY A 172 -7.57 -10.31 21.80
C GLY A 172 -7.23 -9.42 20.61
N LYS A 173 -5.95 -9.20 20.29
CA LYS A 173 -5.55 -8.48 19.08
C LYS A 173 -5.77 -9.32 17.83
N SER A 174 -5.97 -8.68 16.69
CA SER A 174 -5.99 -9.36 15.40
C SER A 174 -4.60 -9.94 15.08
N THR A 175 -4.56 -11.20 14.64
CA THR A 175 -3.34 -11.88 14.19
C THR A 175 -2.63 -11.14 13.06
N GLU A 176 -1.32 -11.37 12.91
CA GLU A 176 -0.52 -10.85 11.78
C GLU A 176 -1.13 -11.19 10.43
N ARG A 177 -1.57 -12.44 10.25
CA ARG A 177 -2.30 -12.92 9.07
C ARG A 177 -3.41 -11.98 8.65
N LEU A 178 -4.30 -11.64 9.61
CA LEU A 178 -5.43 -10.78 9.34
C LEU A 178 -5.00 -9.36 9.00
N ARG A 179 -3.99 -8.84 9.70
CA ARG A 179 -3.45 -7.48 9.43
C ARG A 179 -2.84 -7.40 8.03
N HIS A 180 -2.02 -8.36 7.63
CA HIS A 180 -1.44 -8.40 6.29
C HIS A 180 -2.51 -8.61 5.23
N GLY A 181 -3.46 -9.52 5.42
CA GLY A 181 -4.55 -9.71 4.47
C GLY A 181 -5.40 -8.46 4.27
N LEU A 182 -5.77 -7.75 5.34
CA LEU A 182 -6.48 -6.47 5.23
C LEU A 182 -5.66 -5.38 4.52
N ASN A 183 -4.35 -5.33 4.76
CA ASN A 183 -3.48 -4.37 4.08
C ASN A 183 -3.31 -4.69 2.59
N ALA A 184 -3.22 -5.97 2.23
CA ALA A 184 -3.14 -6.41 0.83
C ALA A 184 -4.42 -6.04 0.07
N LEU A 185 -5.59 -6.30 0.66
CA LEU A 185 -6.87 -5.93 0.07
C LEU A 185 -7.08 -4.41 0.00
N GLU A 186 -6.59 -3.65 0.99
CA GLU A 186 -6.57 -2.18 0.90
C GLU A 186 -5.72 -1.70 -0.27
N LEU A 187 -4.54 -2.31 -0.48
CA LEU A 187 -3.65 -1.97 -1.59
C LEU A 187 -4.22 -2.38 -2.95
N GLU A 188 -4.97 -3.48 -3.02
CA GLU A 188 -5.71 -3.87 -4.22
C GLU A 188 -6.76 -2.84 -4.61
N GLU A 189 -7.56 -2.35 -3.64
CA GLU A 189 -8.52 -1.24 -3.89
C GLU A 189 -7.86 0.09 -4.29
N ARG A 190 -6.55 0.19 -4.11
CA ARG A 190 -5.73 1.35 -4.52
C ARG A 190 -4.93 1.08 -5.79
N ASP A 191 -5.21 -0.02 -6.49
CA ASP A 191 -4.51 -0.45 -7.71
C ASP A 191 -2.99 -0.62 -7.51
N CYS A 192 -2.57 -0.96 -6.28
CA CYS A 192 -1.16 -1.19 -5.94
C CYS A 192 -0.78 -2.68 -5.93
N LEU A 193 -1.76 -3.57 -5.85
CA LEU A 193 -1.61 -5.02 -5.82
C LEU A 193 -2.77 -5.67 -6.60
N SER A 194 -2.58 -6.91 -7.03
CA SER A 194 -3.61 -7.81 -7.53
C SER A 194 -3.46 -9.20 -6.90
N ALA A 195 -4.47 -10.06 -7.06
CA ALA A 195 -4.40 -11.45 -6.62
C ALA A 195 -3.21 -12.19 -7.28
N THR A 196 -2.93 -11.91 -8.56
CA THR A 196 -1.84 -12.56 -9.31
C THR A 196 -0.46 -12.28 -8.73
N ASN A 197 -0.27 -11.19 -7.98
CA ASN A 197 0.98 -10.94 -7.26
C ASN A 197 1.26 -11.97 -6.14
N PHE A 198 0.31 -12.88 -5.86
CA PHE A 198 0.39 -13.84 -4.76
C PHE A 198 0.29 -15.30 -5.22
N ASP A 199 0.13 -15.60 -6.51
CA ASP A 199 -0.15 -16.94 -7.03
C ASP A 199 0.92 -17.98 -6.62
N SER A 200 2.19 -17.57 -6.64
CA SER A 200 3.34 -18.42 -6.31
C SER A 200 3.87 -18.19 -4.89
N LEU A 201 3.23 -17.32 -4.09
CA LEU A 201 3.78 -16.88 -2.82
C LEU A 201 3.27 -17.72 -1.65
N GLY A 202 4.22 -18.27 -0.90
CA GLY A 202 3.96 -18.77 0.43
C GLY A 202 3.49 -17.64 1.37
N LYS A 203 2.88 -18.03 2.49
CA LYS A 203 2.33 -17.11 3.50
C LYS A 203 3.31 -15.99 3.90
N ASP A 204 4.54 -16.36 4.25
CA ASP A 204 5.54 -15.40 4.76
C ASP A 204 6.03 -14.45 3.66
N GLN A 205 6.16 -14.95 2.42
CA GLN A 205 6.49 -14.12 1.25
C GLN A 205 5.36 -13.12 0.98
N GLY A 206 4.10 -13.56 1.03
CA GLY A 206 2.93 -12.68 0.89
C GLY A 206 2.88 -11.58 1.96
N TYR A 207 3.23 -11.90 3.21
CA TYR A 207 3.31 -10.91 4.30
C TYR A 207 4.39 -9.88 4.03
N GLN A 208 5.59 -10.33 3.62
CA GLN A 208 6.71 -9.44 3.33
C GLN A 208 6.41 -8.55 2.12
N LEU A 209 5.89 -9.10 1.02
CA LEU A 209 5.49 -8.34 -0.16
C LEU A 209 4.49 -7.24 0.21
N THR A 210 3.40 -7.62 0.87
CA THR A 210 2.37 -6.68 1.33
C THR A 210 2.97 -5.57 2.21
N THR A 211 3.86 -5.93 3.13
CA THR A 211 4.50 -4.96 4.04
C THR A 211 5.33 -3.94 3.28
N GLN A 212 6.16 -4.39 2.34
CA GLN A 212 7.02 -3.48 1.58
C GLN A 212 6.21 -2.60 0.62
N THR A 213 5.24 -3.17 -0.09
CA THR A 213 4.33 -2.42 -0.96
C THR A 213 3.56 -1.35 -0.17
N LYS A 214 3.05 -1.69 1.03
CA LYS A 214 2.36 -0.74 1.90
C LYS A 214 3.29 0.37 2.39
N LYS A 215 4.51 0.03 2.79
CA LYS A 215 5.53 1.00 3.23
C LYS A 215 5.89 1.99 2.12
N THR A 216 6.02 1.51 0.89
CA THR A 216 6.23 2.35 -0.30
C THR A 216 5.04 3.29 -0.48
N TYR A 217 3.82 2.75 -0.57
CA TYR A 217 2.60 3.55 -0.72
C TYR A 217 2.45 4.64 0.35
N ASP A 218 2.61 4.27 1.63
CA ASP A 218 2.41 5.16 2.78
C ASP A 218 3.38 6.34 2.80
N ARG A 219 4.61 6.14 2.32
CA ARG A 219 5.58 7.23 2.20
C ARG A 219 5.11 8.32 1.24
N TYR A 220 4.62 7.92 0.06
CA TYR A 220 4.08 8.86 -0.92
C TYR A 220 2.75 9.46 -0.44
N ALA A 221 1.90 8.67 0.20
CA ALA A 221 0.66 9.17 0.80
C ALA A 221 0.93 10.23 1.88
N ALA A 222 1.95 10.06 2.71
CA ALA A 222 2.37 11.04 3.70
C ALA A 222 2.89 12.34 3.05
N LYS A 223 3.72 12.23 2.00
CA LYS A 223 4.18 13.38 1.21
C LYS A 223 3.00 14.14 0.59
N ALA A 224 2.07 13.43 -0.05
CA ALA A 224 0.87 14.02 -0.64
C ALA A 224 -0.01 14.73 0.41
N LYS A 225 -0.19 14.12 1.59
CA LYS A 225 -0.94 14.72 2.70
C LYS A 225 -0.31 16.02 3.20
N ASN A 226 1.02 16.11 3.22
CA ASN A 226 1.70 17.35 3.56
C ASN A 226 1.45 18.44 2.50
N ALA A 227 1.52 18.09 1.21
CA ALA A 227 1.17 19.00 0.13
C ALA A 227 -0.30 19.47 0.21
N ASP A 228 -1.25 18.60 0.55
CA ASP A 228 -2.65 19.01 0.78
C ASP A 228 -2.78 20.03 1.92
N LYS A 229 -2.07 19.83 3.03
CA LYS A 229 -2.09 20.76 4.17
C LYS A 229 -1.55 22.12 3.75
N GLU A 230 -0.47 22.16 2.97
CA GLU A 230 0.08 23.40 2.44
C GLU A 230 -0.88 24.07 1.43
N ALA A 231 -1.59 23.29 0.61
CA ALA A 231 -2.64 23.82 -0.27
C ALA A 231 -3.76 24.53 0.54
N VAL A 232 -4.22 23.90 1.62
CA VAL A 232 -5.24 24.46 2.52
C VAL A 232 -4.74 25.73 3.21
N LYS A 233 -3.47 25.76 3.65
CA LYS A 233 -2.87 26.96 4.24
C LYS A 233 -2.78 28.11 3.22
N ALA A 234 -2.29 27.82 2.02
CA ALA A 234 -2.18 28.80 0.93
C ALA A 234 -3.55 29.39 0.53
N GLN A 235 -4.59 28.55 0.51
CA GLN A 235 -5.95 29.02 0.27
C GLN A 235 -6.43 29.97 1.38
N LYS A 236 -6.15 29.65 2.64
CA LYS A 236 -6.50 30.50 3.79
C LYS A 236 -5.72 31.82 3.81
N SER A 237 -4.50 31.84 3.28
CA SER A 237 -3.68 33.06 3.18
C SER A 237 -3.96 33.89 1.92
N GLY A 238 -4.91 33.49 1.09
CA GLY A 238 -5.26 34.23 -0.13
C GLY A 238 -4.28 34.06 -1.29
N ASP A 239 -3.49 32.98 -1.32
CA ASP A 239 -2.61 32.62 -2.45
C ASP A 239 -3.20 31.45 -3.25
N PRO A 240 -4.07 31.72 -4.24
CA PRO A 240 -4.70 30.68 -5.04
C PRO A 240 -3.71 29.96 -5.96
N ARG A 241 -2.60 30.60 -6.35
CA ARG A 241 -1.59 29.99 -7.24
C ARG A 241 -0.81 28.93 -6.49
N LEU A 242 -0.34 29.25 -5.29
CA LEU A 242 0.33 28.28 -4.43
C LEU A 242 -0.62 27.14 -4.04
N ALA A 243 -1.88 27.44 -3.69
CA ALA A 243 -2.87 26.42 -3.37
C ALA A 243 -3.07 25.42 -4.53
N ALA A 244 -3.27 25.93 -5.75
CA ALA A 244 -3.43 25.08 -6.94
C ALA A 244 -2.17 24.25 -7.24
N SER A 245 -0.98 24.85 -7.10
CA SER A 245 0.30 24.16 -7.26
C SER A 245 0.45 23.00 -6.28
N GLN A 246 0.15 23.23 -5.00
CA GLN A 246 0.23 22.22 -3.96
C GLN A 246 -0.81 21.11 -4.12
N THR A 247 -2.04 21.44 -4.56
CA THR A 247 -3.05 20.43 -4.90
C THR A 247 -2.58 19.54 -6.06
N LYS A 248 -2.00 20.13 -7.11
CA LYS A 248 -1.43 19.39 -8.24
C LYS A 248 -0.26 18.51 -7.80
N LEU A 249 0.62 19.03 -6.95
CA LEU A 249 1.72 18.26 -6.36
C LEU A 249 1.18 17.05 -5.58
N ALA A 250 0.19 17.25 -4.70
CA ALA A 250 -0.41 16.17 -3.93
C ALA A 250 -1.01 15.08 -4.84
N ALA A 251 -1.75 15.46 -5.89
CA ALA A 251 -2.31 14.52 -6.86
C ALA A 251 -1.21 13.71 -7.58
N ASN A 252 -0.18 14.39 -8.09
CA ASN A 252 0.96 13.75 -8.76
C ASN A 252 1.71 12.80 -7.81
N THR A 253 1.93 13.21 -6.56
CA THR A 253 2.59 12.38 -5.55
C THR A 253 1.78 11.13 -5.21
N ARG A 254 0.44 11.21 -5.12
CA ARG A 254 -0.40 10.02 -4.94
C ARG A 254 -0.28 9.05 -6.12
N ALA A 255 -0.38 9.56 -7.35
CA ALA A 255 -0.25 8.75 -8.56
C ALA A 255 1.15 8.13 -8.71
N GLN A 256 2.19 8.84 -8.26
CA GLN A 256 3.55 8.27 -8.17
C GLN A 256 3.64 7.19 -7.10
N GLY A 257 2.98 7.36 -5.95
CA GLY A 257 2.92 6.37 -4.88
C GLY A 257 2.29 5.06 -5.32
N VAL A 258 1.17 5.11 -6.04
CA VAL A 258 0.53 3.92 -6.62
C VAL A 258 1.48 3.20 -7.58
N ARG A 259 2.05 3.93 -8.57
CA ARG A 259 3.00 3.35 -9.53
C ARG A 259 4.26 2.76 -8.88
N ALA A 260 4.79 3.41 -7.85
CA ALA A 260 5.95 2.92 -7.12
C ALA A 260 5.63 1.64 -6.33
N ALA A 261 4.47 1.61 -5.65
CA ALA A 261 4.00 0.45 -4.91
C ALA A 261 3.74 -0.74 -5.86
N GLN A 262 3.04 -0.50 -6.97
CA GLN A 262 2.79 -1.51 -8.01
C GLN A 262 4.10 -2.05 -8.59
N LYS A 263 5.07 -1.19 -8.92
CA LYS A 263 6.38 -1.63 -9.38
C LYS A 263 7.08 -2.56 -8.38
N VAL A 264 7.04 -2.22 -7.09
CA VAL A 264 7.59 -3.08 -6.03
C VAL A 264 6.89 -4.43 -6.01
N ALA A 265 5.57 -4.45 -6.08
CA ALA A 265 4.77 -5.67 -6.09
C ALA A 265 5.10 -6.57 -7.29
N ASP A 266 4.97 -6.02 -8.50
CA ASP A 266 5.10 -6.77 -9.75
C ASP A 266 6.51 -7.32 -9.92
N THR A 267 7.55 -6.50 -9.67
CA THR A 267 8.94 -6.94 -9.84
C THR A 267 9.32 -8.03 -8.83
N ILE A 268 8.91 -7.91 -7.57
CA ILE A 268 9.27 -8.92 -6.56
C ILE A 268 8.47 -10.21 -6.78
N SER A 269 7.20 -10.12 -7.15
CA SER A 269 6.39 -11.30 -7.48
C SER A 269 7.00 -12.08 -8.64
N ASP A 270 7.35 -11.39 -9.74
CA ASP A 270 7.99 -11.96 -10.92
C ASP A 270 9.35 -12.61 -10.59
N GLU A 271 10.18 -11.94 -9.79
CA GLU A 271 11.47 -12.47 -9.37
C GLU A 271 11.35 -13.72 -8.47
N ILE A 272 10.29 -13.82 -7.66
CA ILE A 272 10.03 -15.02 -6.84
C ILE A 272 9.52 -16.17 -7.71
N GLU A 273 8.57 -15.90 -8.60
CA GLU A 273 8.00 -16.88 -9.52
C GLU A 273 9.08 -17.52 -10.40
N HIS A 274 10.05 -16.73 -10.85
CA HIS A 274 11.16 -17.20 -11.67
C HIS A 274 12.41 -17.64 -10.88
N HIS A 275 12.33 -17.69 -9.56
CA HIS A 275 13.46 -18.02 -8.67
C HIS A 275 14.72 -17.18 -8.94
N THR A 276 14.56 -15.92 -9.35
CA THR A 276 15.66 -14.99 -9.65
C THR A 276 15.92 -13.98 -8.53
N LEU A 277 15.07 -13.96 -7.49
CA LEU A 277 15.26 -13.09 -6.34
C LEU A 277 16.52 -13.48 -5.54
N ASP A 278 17.58 -12.69 -5.69
CA ASP A 278 18.91 -12.91 -5.08
C ASP A 278 19.08 -12.24 -3.70
N LYS A 279 18.11 -11.41 -3.31
CA LYS A 279 18.11 -10.60 -2.07
C LYS A 279 16.85 -10.85 -1.25
N SER A 280 16.85 -10.38 -0.01
CA SER A 280 15.60 -10.35 0.76
C SER A 280 14.58 -9.42 0.08
N ILE A 281 13.29 -9.75 0.18
CA ILE A 281 12.17 -8.93 -0.32
C ILE A 281 12.31 -7.48 0.16
N SER A 282 12.71 -7.27 1.42
CA SER A 282 12.89 -5.93 1.97
C SER A 282 14.06 -5.16 1.34
N ALA A 283 15.18 -5.81 1.04
CA ALA A 283 16.32 -5.17 0.39
C ALA A 283 15.98 -4.82 -1.07
N ARG A 284 15.32 -5.75 -1.78
CA ARG A 284 14.90 -5.55 -3.16
C ARG A 284 13.88 -4.42 -3.29
N ALA A 285 12.87 -4.40 -2.42
CA ALA A 285 11.89 -3.32 -2.37
C ALA A 285 12.55 -1.95 -2.15
N ALA A 286 13.54 -1.87 -1.26
CA ALA A 286 14.28 -0.63 -1.01
C ALA A 286 15.09 -0.14 -2.22
N GLU A 287 15.52 -1.03 -3.12
CA GLU A 287 16.16 -0.65 -4.39
C GLU A 287 15.16 -0.11 -5.40
N LEU A 288 14.00 -0.77 -5.51
CA LEU A 288 12.95 -0.42 -6.47
C LEU A 288 12.25 0.88 -6.13
N ASP A 289 12.12 1.17 -4.83
CA ASP A 289 11.52 2.37 -4.26
C ASP A 289 12.50 3.55 -4.17
N LYS A 290 13.71 3.43 -4.73
CA LYS A 290 14.55 4.60 -4.96
C LYS A 290 13.88 5.45 -6.06
N PRO A 291 13.44 6.67 -5.75
CA PRO A 291 12.91 7.56 -6.77
C PRO A 291 13.96 7.76 -7.85
N ARG A 292 13.54 7.60 -9.11
CA ARG A 292 14.42 7.45 -10.29
C ARG A 292 15.32 8.67 -10.58
N ASN A 293 15.18 9.75 -9.82
CA ASN A 293 16.12 10.86 -9.66
C ASN A 293 15.55 11.81 -8.60
N ASP A 294 15.73 11.49 -7.31
CA ASP A 294 15.73 12.51 -6.25
C ASP A 294 17.13 13.16 -6.18
N ALA A 295 17.75 13.44 -7.34
CA ALA A 295 18.68 14.55 -7.32
C ALA A 295 17.84 15.72 -6.78
N PRO A 296 18.24 16.37 -5.67
CA PRO A 296 17.52 17.54 -5.20
C PRO A 296 17.30 18.43 -6.42
N PRO A 297 16.09 19.01 -6.61
CA PRO A 297 15.89 19.97 -7.68
C PRO A 297 17.10 20.90 -7.67
N PRO A 298 17.79 21.06 -8.81
CA PRO A 298 19.12 21.64 -8.82
C PRO A 298 19.04 22.95 -8.04
N ASP A 299 19.88 23.06 -7.01
CA ASP A 299 19.85 24.20 -6.08
C ASP A 299 19.81 25.47 -6.93
N ILE A 300 18.65 26.13 -6.96
CA ILE A 300 18.40 27.23 -7.89
C ILE A 300 19.41 28.34 -7.60
N ASN A 301 19.78 28.53 -6.33
CA ASN A 301 20.81 29.50 -5.92
C ASN A 301 22.18 29.06 -6.42
N ARG A 302 22.50 27.77 -6.42
CA ARG A 302 23.73 27.26 -7.05
C ARG A 302 23.70 27.44 -8.57
N VAL A 303 22.60 27.12 -9.25
CA VAL A 303 22.46 27.27 -10.70
C VAL A 303 22.61 28.74 -11.11
N ILE A 304 21.95 29.65 -10.39
CA ILE A 304 22.07 31.10 -10.61
C ILE A 304 23.50 31.57 -10.35
N ARG A 305 24.14 31.14 -9.25
CA ARG A 305 25.55 31.48 -8.95
C ARG A 305 26.53 30.91 -9.98
N ASP A 306 26.29 29.71 -10.48
CA ASP A 306 27.12 29.06 -11.50
C ASP A 306 26.96 29.77 -12.85
N LEU A 307 25.73 30.18 -13.20
CA LEU A 307 25.44 30.99 -14.39
C LEU A 307 26.11 32.37 -14.31
N ALA A 308 25.95 33.09 -13.19
CA ALA A 308 26.60 34.38 -12.97
C ALA A 308 28.14 34.28 -13.01
N ARG A 309 28.72 33.25 -12.40
CA ARG A 309 30.17 32.97 -12.50
C ARG A 309 30.61 32.66 -13.93
N GLY A 310 29.80 31.92 -14.68
CA GLY A 310 30.06 31.62 -16.09
C GLY A 310 30.09 32.88 -16.95
N ILE A 311 29.11 33.77 -16.76
CA ILE A 311 29.03 35.06 -17.44
C ILE A 311 30.23 35.94 -17.05
N ASN A 312 30.52 36.10 -15.75
CA ASN A 312 31.64 36.93 -15.30
C ASN A 312 33.00 36.41 -15.77
N LYS A 313 33.20 35.08 -15.82
CA LYS A 313 34.43 34.49 -16.36
C LYS A 313 34.57 34.76 -17.86
N PHE A 314 33.48 34.64 -18.62
CA PHE A 314 33.47 34.95 -20.05
C PHE A 314 33.75 36.44 -20.31
N LEU A 315 33.35 37.33 -19.41
CA LEU A 315 33.54 38.78 -19.51
C LEU A 315 34.82 39.29 -18.84
N ALA A 316 35.64 38.43 -18.25
CA ALA A 316 36.86 38.85 -17.57
C ALA A 316 37.93 39.32 -18.56
N GLU A 317 38.59 40.44 -18.27
CA GLU A 317 39.71 40.96 -19.06
C GLU A 317 40.81 39.89 -19.20
N GLY A 318 41.24 39.63 -20.44
CA GLY A 318 42.25 38.61 -20.76
C GLY A 318 41.69 37.20 -21.04
N ASP A 319 40.38 36.99 -20.99
CA ASP A 319 39.81 35.72 -21.49
C ASP A 319 39.89 35.69 -23.02
N LYS A 320 40.63 34.72 -23.56
CA LYS A 320 40.82 34.53 -25.00
C LYS A 320 39.52 34.51 -25.81
N LYS A 321 38.39 34.11 -25.22
CA LYS A 321 37.10 34.12 -25.93
C LYS A 321 36.56 35.53 -26.07
N LEU A 322 36.69 36.38 -25.05
CA LEU A 322 36.35 37.79 -25.12
C LEU A 322 37.28 38.50 -26.10
N GLU A 323 38.58 38.22 -26.04
CA GLU A 323 39.57 38.75 -26.99
C GLU A 323 39.25 38.31 -28.43
N ASN A 324 38.91 37.03 -28.64
CA ASN A 324 38.52 36.53 -29.96
C ASN A 324 37.20 37.16 -30.44
N PHE A 325 36.25 37.43 -29.55
CA PHE A 325 34.98 38.07 -29.87
C PHE A 325 35.18 39.55 -30.23
N GLN A 326 36.02 40.27 -29.48
CA GLN A 326 36.44 41.64 -29.77
C GLN A 326 37.25 41.69 -31.08
N ALA A 327 38.15 40.74 -31.31
CA ALA A 327 38.93 40.64 -32.54
C ALA A 327 38.04 40.33 -33.76
N LEU A 328 37.01 39.50 -33.61
CA LEU A 328 35.99 39.29 -34.64
C LEU A 328 35.22 40.59 -34.93
N SER A 329 34.85 41.37 -33.91
CA SER A 329 34.19 42.66 -34.12
C SER A 329 35.07 43.67 -34.87
N GLY A 330 36.38 43.68 -34.59
CA GLY A 330 37.34 44.49 -35.34
C GLY A 330 37.57 44.00 -36.78
N PHE A 331 37.36 42.71 -37.04
CA PHE A 331 37.48 42.11 -38.38
C PHE A 331 36.27 42.41 -39.28
N PHE A 332 35.08 42.58 -38.71
CA PHE A 332 33.83 42.87 -39.43
C PHE A 332 33.50 44.37 -39.52
N GLY A 333 34.50 45.26 -39.50
CA GLY A 333 34.34 46.73 -39.38
C GLY A 333 33.11 47.35 -40.05
N ASP A 334 32.50 48.33 -39.39
CA ASP A 334 31.29 49.10 -39.76
C ASP A 334 30.11 48.29 -40.35
N ALA A 335 30.09 46.96 -40.22
CA ALA A 335 28.89 46.20 -40.45
C ALA A 335 27.99 46.35 -39.21
N ASP A 336 26.89 47.10 -39.37
CA ASP A 336 25.79 47.41 -38.42
C ASP A 336 25.12 46.19 -37.73
N PHE A 337 25.73 45.02 -37.73
CA PHE A 337 25.02 43.78 -37.40
C PHE A 337 25.12 43.33 -35.96
N ILE A 338 26.09 43.78 -35.15
CA ILE A 338 26.14 43.44 -33.73
C ILE A 338 26.71 44.63 -32.94
N ASP A 339 25.87 45.32 -32.18
CA ASP A 339 26.30 46.24 -31.13
C ASP A 339 26.99 45.45 -30.01
N VAL A 340 28.30 45.25 -30.17
CA VAL A 340 29.12 44.43 -29.26
C VAL A 340 29.21 45.09 -27.88
N GLU A 341 29.27 46.42 -27.83
CA GLU A 341 29.21 47.15 -26.56
C GLU A 341 27.84 46.97 -25.90
N GLY A 342 26.74 47.10 -26.64
CA GLY A 342 25.39 46.86 -26.13
C GLY A 342 25.16 45.43 -25.67
N LEU A 343 25.73 44.43 -26.37
CA LEU A 343 25.68 43.03 -25.94
C LEU A 343 26.49 42.81 -24.65
N HIS A 344 27.69 43.42 -24.56
CA HIS A 344 28.52 43.35 -23.37
C HIS A 344 27.81 43.98 -22.16
N VAL A 345 27.22 45.17 -22.33
CA VAL A 345 26.43 45.86 -21.30
C VAL A 345 25.19 45.03 -20.91
N SER A 346 24.50 44.42 -21.88
CA SER A 346 23.33 43.56 -21.60
C SER A 346 23.70 42.29 -20.82
N LEU A 347 24.86 41.70 -21.09
CA LEU A 347 25.36 40.53 -20.35
C LEU A 347 25.81 40.91 -18.93
N LEU A 348 26.41 42.09 -18.75
CA LEU A 348 26.72 42.62 -17.42
C LEU A 348 25.45 42.92 -16.61
N ASP A 349 24.45 43.56 -17.21
CA ASP A 349 23.14 43.80 -16.57
C ASP A 349 22.48 42.48 -16.16
N LEU A 350 22.47 41.48 -17.05
CA LEU A 350 21.93 40.16 -16.77
C LEU A 350 22.68 39.47 -15.61
N SER A 351 24.00 39.58 -15.56
CA SER A 351 24.82 39.05 -14.47
C SER A 351 24.50 39.73 -13.14
N SER A 352 24.39 41.07 -13.12
CA SER A 352 24.05 41.85 -11.93
C SER A 352 22.66 41.50 -11.41
N ARG A 353 21.66 41.43 -12.30
CA ARG A 353 20.28 41.09 -11.95
C ARG A 353 20.14 39.65 -11.45
N ALA A 354 20.93 38.73 -11.99
CA ALA A 354 21.00 37.36 -11.48
C ALA A 354 21.60 37.33 -10.05
N HIS A 355 22.58 38.18 -9.76
CA HIS A 355 23.18 38.31 -8.43
C HIS A 355 22.20 38.92 -7.41
N GLU A 356 21.55 40.03 -7.76
CA GLU A 356 20.53 40.67 -6.92
C GLU A 356 19.36 39.74 -6.61
N LEU A 357 18.90 38.97 -7.60
CA LEU A 357 17.85 37.97 -7.39
C LEU A 357 18.27 36.89 -6.40
N ALA A 358 19.53 36.43 -6.46
CA ALA A 358 20.05 35.44 -5.51
C ALA A 358 20.11 35.99 -4.07
N GLU A 359 20.51 37.25 -3.90
CA GLU A 359 20.54 37.93 -2.60
C GLU A 359 19.12 38.15 -2.03
N LEU A 360 18.17 38.60 -2.86
CA LEU A 360 16.77 38.78 -2.45
C LEU A 360 16.10 37.47 -2.00
N ILE A 361 16.45 36.35 -2.64
CA ILE A 361 15.96 35.02 -2.25
C ILE A 361 16.59 34.60 -0.91
N ASN A 362 17.91 34.81 -0.71
CA ASN A 362 18.60 34.55 0.56
C ASN A 362 18.02 35.35 1.74
N ILE A 363 17.70 36.62 1.52
CA ILE A 363 17.10 37.48 2.56
C ILE A 363 15.72 36.95 2.98
N LYS A 364 14.89 36.52 2.02
CA LYS A 364 13.57 35.94 2.31
C LYS A 364 13.64 34.59 3.04
N GLU A 365 14.68 33.78 2.80
CA GLU A 365 14.88 32.54 3.57
C GLU A 365 15.27 32.82 5.03
N HIS A 366 16.02 33.89 5.30
CA HIS A 366 16.36 34.34 6.65
C HIS A 366 15.20 35.00 7.40
N GLU A 367 14.34 35.75 6.71
CA GLU A 367 13.14 36.36 7.30
C GLU A 367 12.01 35.34 7.57
N GLY A 368 11.99 34.21 6.86
CA GLY A 368 11.00 33.14 7.00
C GLY A 368 11.16 32.23 8.23
N TYR A 369 12.27 32.33 8.98
CA TYR A 369 12.57 31.47 10.14
C TYR A 369 12.55 32.19 11.50
N GLY A 370 12.06 33.44 11.55
CA GLY A 370 11.93 34.24 12.77
C GLY A 370 10.54 34.19 13.40
N GLY A 371 10.08 33.01 13.82
CA GLY A 371 8.73 32.81 14.38
C GLY A 371 8.72 32.12 15.74
N THR A 372 8.82 32.92 16.80
CA THR A 372 8.42 32.67 18.21
C THR A 372 9.07 31.51 18.98
N GLU A 373 10.19 31.78 19.64
CA GLU A 373 10.49 31.19 20.96
C GLU A 373 10.17 32.23 22.04
N ALA A 374 9.08 31.99 22.77
CA ALA A 374 8.68 32.79 23.92
C ALA A 374 9.37 32.25 25.18
N ASP A 375 10.12 33.16 25.81
CA ASP A 375 10.78 33.09 27.10
C ASP A 375 9.84 32.61 28.23
N HIS A 376 10.21 31.49 28.87
CA HIS A 376 9.64 31.01 30.14
C HIS A 376 10.77 30.57 31.07
N SER A 377 11.52 31.54 31.59
CA SER A 377 12.39 31.37 32.74
C SER A 377 11.66 31.80 34.02
N ARG A 378 10.91 30.86 34.62
CA ARG A 378 10.38 30.97 36.00
C ARG A 378 11.31 30.27 36.97
N GLY A 379 11.69 31.00 38.01
CA GLY A 379 12.58 30.55 39.08
C GLY A 379 12.01 29.44 39.96
N SER A 380 12.93 28.76 40.64
CA SER A 380 12.62 28.06 41.88
C SER A 380 13.75 28.31 42.88
N GLU A 381 13.40 29.04 43.94
CA GLU A 381 14.16 29.17 45.17
C GLU A 381 14.23 27.80 45.86
N ARG A 382 15.44 27.36 46.23
CA ARG A 382 15.65 26.25 47.15
C ARG A 382 15.57 26.78 48.58
N ARG A 383 14.53 26.41 49.33
CA ARG A 383 14.58 26.37 50.80
C ARG A 383 14.88 24.95 51.25
N GLY A 384 15.88 24.84 52.11
CA GLY A 384 16.29 23.59 52.74
C GLY A 384 15.30 23.10 53.79
N LEU A 385 15.40 21.81 54.07
CA LEU A 385 14.91 21.23 55.30
C LEU A 385 15.95 20.23 55.81
N VAL A 386 16.49 20.58 56.97
CA VAL A 386 17.35 19.81 57.84
C VAL A 386 16.48 18.78 58.56
N VAL A 387 16.93 17.53 58.62
CA VAL A 387 16.53 16.59 59.68
C VAL A 387 17.80 15.91 60.17
N VAL A 388 18.17 16.20 61.41
CA VAL A 388 19.10 15.41 62.23
C VAL A 388 18.24 14.54 63.16
N GLN A 389 18.80 13.36 63.45
CA GLN A 389 18.42 12.29 64.39
C GLN A 389 17.43 12.63 65.52
#